data_AF-A0A8S9GS05-F1
#
_entry.id   AF-A0A8S9GS05-F1
#
_cell.length_a   1.000
_cell.length_b   1.000
_cell.length_c   1.000
_cell.angle_alpha   90.00
_cell.angle_beta   90.00
_cell.angle_gamma   90.00
#
_symmetry.space_group_name_H-M   'P 1'
#
loop_
_entity.id
_entity.type
_entity.pdbx_description
1 polymer ?
#
loop_
_entity_poly.entity_id
_entity_poly.type
_entity_poly.pdbx_seq_one_letter_code
_entity_poly.pdbx_strand_id
1 'polypeptide(L)'
;MANASASSPINPHFFQPLLPGFQSHLNIPMTFYSKHIKGTTNEGNANAVVLAKLRSDASDLTWEVKMDGRRLTQGWQEFTSVGKIIG
;
A
#
# COMPACT_ATOMS: atom_id res chain seq x y z
N MET A 1 33.52 14.17 -14.59
CA MET A 1 32.56 13.09 -14.27
C MET A 1 31.91 13.42 -12.94
N ALA A 2 30.62 13.79 -12.93
CA ALA A 2 29.90 14.10 -11.70
C ALA A 2 29.43 12.78 -11.07
N ASN A 3 29.96 12.46 -9.88
CA ASN A 3 29.46 11.39 -9.04
C ASN A 3 28.13 11.86 -8.46
N ALA A 4 27.01 11.53 -9.12
CA ALA A 4 25.69 11.76 -8.57
C ALA A 4 25.50 10.79 -7.41
N SER A 5 25.83 11.25 -6.19
CA SER A 5 25.48 10.55 -4.96
C SER A 5 23.98 10.30 -4.98
N ALA A 6 23.57 9.04 -5.15
CA ALA A 6 22.17 8.64 -5.10
C ALA A 6 21.64 9.00 -3.71
N SER A 7 20.88 10.09 -3.63
CA SER A 7 20.20 10.49 -2.41
C SER A 7 19.17 9.41 -2.06
N SER A 8 19.13 9.00 -0.80
CA SER A 8 18.07 8.11 -0.31
C SER A 8 16.70 8.73 -0.59
N PRO A 9 15.71 7.93 -1.01
CA PRO A 9 14.37 8.46 -1.28
C PRO A 9 13.79 9.13 -0.03
N ILE A 10 13.33 10.36 -0.20
CA ILE A 10 12.76 11.18 0.89
C ILE A 10 11.50 10.51 1.46
N ASN A 11 10.76 9.80 0.61
CA ASN A 11 9.54 9.10 1.00
C ASN A 11 9.83 7.62 1.29
N PRO A 12 9.33 7.09 2.43
CA PRO A 12 9.48 5.68 2.75
C PRO A 12 8.69 4.85 1.71
N HIS A 13 9.34 3.82 1.19
CA HIS A 13 8.76 2.90 0.22
C HIS A 13 9.20 1.47 0.54
N PHE A 14 8.48 0.49 0.01
CA PHE A 14 8.83 -0.92 0.08
C PHE A 14 8.58 -1.57 -1.27
N PHE A 15 9.26 -2.69 -1.52
CA PHE A 15 9.01 -3.56 -2.66
C PHE A 15 8.59 -4.92 -2.15
N GLN A 16 7.59 -5.51 -2.79
CA GLN A 16 7.13 -6.86 -2.48
C GLN A 16 6.74 -7.57 -3.77
N PRO A 17 7.19 -8.82 -3.99
CA PRO A 17 6.75 -9.59 -5.13
C PRO A 17 5.25 -9.92 -5.02
N LEU A 18 4.56 -9.89 -6.15
CA LEU A 18 3.16 -10.28 -6.25
C LEU A 18 3.07 -11.80 -6.32
N LEU A 19 2.66 -12.42 -5.21
CA LEU A 19 2.46 -13.86 -5.13
C LEU A 19 1.11 -14.27 -5.74
N PRO A 20 0.94 -15.53 -6.19
CA PRO A 20 -0.35 -16.03 -6.66
C PRO A 20 -1.47 -15.74 -5.64
N GLY A 21 -2.59 -15.19 -6.11
CA GLY A 21 -3.72 -14.78 -5.26
C GLY A 21 -3.64 -13.35 -4.72
N PHE A 22 -2.61 -12.57 -5.09
CA PHE A 22 -2.49 -11.18 -4.65
C PHE A 22 -3.70 -10.32 -5.01
N GLN A 23 -4.49 -10.66 -6.02
CA GLN A 23 -5.67 -9.86 -6.42
C GLN A 23 -6.71 -9.76 -5.31
N SER A 24 -6.76 -10.75 -4.41
CA SER A 24 -7.72 -10.75 -3.28
C SER A 24 -7.29 -9.83 -2.14
N HIS A 25 -5.98 -9.68 -1.91
CA HIS A 25 -5.42 -8.86 -0.85
C HIS A 25 -3.90 -8.68 -1.00
N LEU A 26 -3.37 -7.62 -0.37
CA LEU A 26 -1.94 -7.43 -0.19
C LEU A 26 -1.62 -7.26 1.30
N ASN A 27 -0.61 -7.97 1.78
CA ASN A 27 -0.09 -7.78 3.13
C ASN A 27 1.13 -6.86 3.07
N ILE A 28 1.06 -5.70 3.71
CA ILE A 28 2.20 -4.78 3.84
C ILE A 28 3.30 -5.46 4.68
N PRO A 29 4.60 -5.32 4.34
CA PRO A 29 5.68 -5.85 5.16
C PRO A 29 5.62 -5.29 6.59
N MET A 30 5.74 -6.18 7.59
CA MET A 30 5.59 -5.80 9.00
C MET A 30 6.56 -4.68 9.41
N THR A 31 7.82 -4.78 8.97
CA THR A 31 8.86 -3.78 9.26
C THR A 31 8.51 -2.40 8.71
N PHE A 32 7.87 -2.34 7.54
CA PHE A 32 7.41 -1.09 6.95
C PHE A 32 6.20 -0.53 7.71
N TYR A 33 5.19 -1.38 7.94
CA TYR A 33 3.96 -1.02 8.65
C TYR A 33 4.27 -0.41 10.02
N SER A 34 5.04 -1.10 10.86
CA SER A 34 5.34 -0.63 12.23
C SER A 34 6.13 0.67 12.29
N LYS A 35 6.96 0.97 11.28
CA LYS A 35 7.78 2.19 11.26
C LYS A 35 7.05 3.39 10.64
N HIS A 36 6.23 3.16 9.62
CA HIS A 36 5.74 4.21 8.74
C HIS A 36 4.22 4.37 8.73
N ILE A 37 3.46 3.38 9.19
CA ILE A 37 2.00 3.41 9.19
C ILE A 37 1.53 3.51 10.65
N LYS A 38 1.21 4.73 11.08
CA LYS A 38 0.73 5.06 12.43
C LYS A 38 -0.74 5.46 12.38
N GLY A 39 -1.49 5.20 13.45
CA GLY A 39 -2.90 5.62 13.56
C GLY A 39 -3.89 4.76 12.76
N THR A 40 -3.46 3.61 12.24
CA THR A 40 -4.30 2.62 11.55
C THR A 40 -4.80 1.50 12.47
N THR A 41 -4.41 1.53 13.74
CA THR A 41 -4.89 0.58 14.74
C THR A 41 -5.89 1.30 15.63
N ASN A 42 -7.03 0.64 15.83
CA ASN A 42 -8.17 1.05 16.63
C ASN A 42 -7.80 1.35 18.11
N GLU A 43 -7.15 2.48 18.41
CA GLU A 43 -6.80 2.87 19.78
C GLU A 43 -8.01 3.32 20.63
N GLY A 44 -9.25 3.03 20.21
CA GLY A 44 -10.44 3.34 21.00
C GLY A 44 -11.79 2.96 20.41
N ASN A 45 -11.85 2.52 19.14
CA ASN A 45 -13.10 2.11 18.51
C ASN A 45 -12.89 0.86 17.64
N ALA A 46 -13.30 -0.30 18.16
CA ALA A 46 -13.20 -1.58 17.46
C ALA A 46 -13.97 -1.63 16.11
N ASN A 47 -14.85 -0.65 15.85
CA ASN A 47 -15.62 -0.55 14.62
C ASN A 47 -15.09 0.52 13.64
N ALA A 48 -13.98 1.20 13.96
CA ALA A 48 -13.41 2.19 13.05
C ALA A 48 -12.82 1.49 11.82
N VAL A 49 -13.33 1.85 10.64
CA VAL A 49 -12.83 1.35 9.36
C VAL A 49 -11.69 2.26 8.91
N VAL A 50 -10.50 1.70 8.75
CA VAL A 50 -9.35 2.42 8.22
C VAL A 50 -9.32 2.25 6.70
N LEU A 51 -9.26 3.37 5.98
CA LEU A 51 -9.19 3.41 4.52
C LEU A 51 -7.84 3.99 4.09
N ALA A 52 -7.16 3.32 3.17
CA ALA A 52 -5.98 3.80 2.46
C ALA A 52 -6.38 4.33 1.07
N LYS A 53 -5.77 5.43 0.64
CA LYS A 53 -5.92 5.96 -0.72
C LYS A 53 -4.76 5.50 -1.58
N LEU A 54 -5.03 4.68 -2.58
CA LEU A 54 -4.03 4.19 -3.53
C LEU A 54 -4.13 4.96 -4.84
N ARG A 55 -2.98 5.18 -5.49
CA ARG A 55 -2.85 5.73 -6.83
C ARG A 55 -1.90 4.85 -7.63
N SER A 56 -2.21 4.64 -8.90
CA SER A 56 -1.33 3.96 -9.86
C SER A 56 -0.59 5.03 -10.66
N ASP A 57 0.64 4.75 -11.08
CA ASP A 57 1.32 5.58 -12.08
C ASP A 57 0.69 5.43 -13.48
N ALA A 58 0.04 4.30 -13.73
CA ALA A 58 -0.64 4.01 -14.98
C ALA A 58 -2.05 4.64 -15.12
N SER A 59 -2.55 5.35 -14.09
CA SER A 59 -3.90 5.92 -14.10
C SER A 59 -4.05 7.10 -13.13
N ASP A 60 -4.83 8.12 -13.52
CA ASP A 60 -5.17 9.26 -12.65
C ASP A 60 -6.22 8.92 -11.58
N LEU A 61 -6.72 7.69 -11.55
CA LEU A 61 -7.71 7.24 -10.57
C LEU A 61 -7.09 7.13 -9.17
N THR A 62 -7.93 7.38 -8.17
CA THR A 62 -7.62 7.11 -6.76
C THR A 62 -8.60 6.10 -6.23
N TRP A 63 -8.10 5.07 -5.54
CA TRP A 63 -8.91 4.00 -4.97
C TRP A 63 -8.87 4.07 -3.45
N GLU A 64 -10.04 3.98 -2.81
CA GLU A 64 -10.15 3.80 -1.36
C GLU A 64 -10.16 2.31 -1.04
N VAL A 65 -9.18 1.87 -0.26
CA VAL A 65 -8.96 0.46 0.06
C VAL A 65 -9.01 0.26 1.56
N LYS A 66 -9.84 -0.67 2.01
CA LYS A 66 -9.95 -1.00 3.43
C LYS A 66 -8.68 -1.67 3.94
N MET A 67 -8.15 -1.16 5.04
CA MET A 67 -7.08 -1.77 5.81
C MET A 67 -7.67 -2.59 6.97
N ASP A 68 -7.29 -3.86 7.03
CA ASP A 68 -7.49 -4.74 8.19
C ASP A 68 -6.12 -5.06 8.79
N GLY A 69 -5.72 -4.26 9.78
CA GLY A 69 -4.34 -4.18 10.25
C GLY A 69 -3.38 -3.85 9.10
N ARG A 70 -2.47 -4.79 8.78
CA ARG A 70 -1.49 -4.67 7.69
C ARG A 70 -2.00 -5.13 6.32
N ARG A 71 -3.26 -5.57 6.21
CA ARG A 71 -3.83 -6.19 5.02
C ARG A 71 -4.74 -5.23 4.27
N LEU A 72 -4.45 -5.00 3.00
CA LEU A 72 -5.32 -4.31 2.06
C LEU A 72 -6.37 -5.29 1.53
N THR A 73 -7.65 -4.95 1.70
CA THR A 73 -8.76 -5.89 1.46
C THR A 73 -9.78 -5.30 0.47
N GLN A 74 -10.96 -4.88 0.93
CA GLN A 74 -12.00 -4.33 0.06
C GLN A 74 -11.49 -3.13 -0.72
N GLY A 75 -11.71 -3.11 -2.04
CA GLY A 75 -11.18 -2.10 -2.97
C GLY A 75 -9.81 -2.43 -3.56
N TRP A 76 -9.07 -3.38 -2.99
CA TRP A 76 -7.76 -3.81 -3.52
C TRP A 76 -7.90 -4.52 -4.88
N GLN A 77 -8.89 -5.39 -5.03
CA GLN A 77 -9.10 -6.11 -6.29
C GLN A 77 -9.35 -5.15 -7.46
N GLU A 78 -10.15 -4.11 -7.24
CA GLU A 78 -10.40 -3.05 -8.23
C GLU A 78 -9.11 -2.29 -8.60
N PHE A 79 -8.30 -1.96 -7.59
CA PHE A 79 -6.99 -1.34 -7.80
C PHE A 79 -6.08 -2.22 -8.68
N THR A 80 -6.01 -3.53 -8.41
CA THR A 80 -5.17 -4.45 -9.19
C THR A 80 -5.70 -4.71 -10.60
N SER A 81 -7.01 -4.67 -10.80
CA SER A 81 -7.65 -4.98 -12.08
C SER A 81 -7.65 -3.78 -13.03
N VAL A 82 -8.01 -2.59 -12.54
CA VAL A 82 -8.12 -1.37 -13.35
C VAL A 82 -6.81 -0.60 -13.40
N GLY A 83 -6.06 -0.58 -12.29
CA GLY A 83 -4.80 0.15 -12.18
C GLY A 83 -3.65 -0.44 -12.99
N LYS A 84 -3.84 -1.62 -13.61
CA LYS A 84 -2.88 -2.37 -14.42
C LYS A 84 -1.52 -2.47 -13.73
N ILE A 85 -1.47 -3.19 -12.60
CA ILE A 85 -0.18 -3.51 -11.96
C ILE A 85 0.54 -4.50 -12.87
N ILE A 86 1.43 -4.00 -13.73
CA ILE A 86 2.30 -4.82 -14.57
C ILE A 86 3.44 -5.29 -13.67
N GLY A 87 3.48 -6.59 -13.37
CA GLY A 87 4.59 -7.23 -12.66
C GLY A 87 5.84 -7.33 -13.50
#